data_AF-A0A2E4WCR6-F1
#
_entry.id   AF-A0A2E4WCR6-F1
#
_cell.length_a   1.000
_cell.length_b   1.000
_cell.length_c   1.000
_cell.angle_alpha   90.00
_cell.angle_beta   90.00
_cell.angle_gamma   90.00
#
_symmetry.space_group_name_H-M   'P 1'
#
loop_
_entity.id
_entity.type
_entity.pdbx_description
1 polymer ?
#
loop_
_entity_poly.entity_id
_entity_poly.type
_entity_poly.pdbx_seq_one_letter_code
_entity_poly.pdbx_strand_id
1 'polypeptide(L)'
;MFKLILTILYSLFFISSYVNAEITEDMKTRALQAGVIIERDHDPKRTYLSNDYLARDTHMNMQLAYRHAQNNDPEKAAALTLISANRGLDYAQVSIAKMYVHGIGVEENVIEAYKFFKLSEDQTAQNLYLKVIIEKMTPEEIALGDKLVENFIGSYK
;
A
#
# COMPACT_ATOMS: atom_id res chain seq x y z
N MET A 1 -8.78 50.23 -25.52
CA MET A 1 -7.77 49.19 -25.83
C MET A 1 -6.94 48.81 -24.59
N PHE A 2 -6.39 49.78 -23.84
CA PHE A 2 -5.57 49.53 -22.64
C PHE A 2 -6.28 48.79 -21.49
N LYS A 3 -7.57 49.07 -21.23
CA LYS A 3 -8.33 48.38 -20.16
C LYS A 3 -8.55 46.89 -20.42
N LEU A 4 -8.65 46.46 -21.69
CA LEU A 4 -8.91 45.06 -22.04
C LEU A 4 -7.67 44.18 -21.84
N ILE A 5 -6.48 44.74 -22.10
CA ILE A 5 -5.19 44.06 -21.92
C ILE A 5 -4.90 43.83 -20.43
N LEU A 6 -5.24 44.79 -19.57
CA LEU A 6 -5.03 44.67 -18.12
C LEU A 6 -5.90 43.58 -17.49
N THR A 7 -7.15 43.41 -17.96
CA THR A 7 -8.05 42.36 -17.48
C THR A 7 -7.60 40.97 -17.90
N ILE A 8 -7.06 40.84 -19.12
CA ILE A 8 -6.49 39.57 -19.63
C ILE A 8 -5.21 39.20 -18.86
N LEU A 9 -4.38 40.19 -18.48
CA LEU A 9 -3.20 39.94 -17.65
C LEU A 9 -3.58 39.47 -16.24
N TYR A 10 -4.63 40.06 -15.65
CA TYR A 10 -5.13 39.66 -14.33
C TYR A 10 -5.76 38.27 -14.34
N SER A 11 -6.49 37.90 -15.39
CA SER A 11 -7.06 36.55 -15.49
C SER A 11 -5.99 35.47 -15.71
N LEU A 12 -4.93 35.77 -16.46
CA LEU A 12 -3.77 34.87 -16.62
C LEU A 12 -3.01 34.65 -15.30
N PHE A 13 -2.92 35.68 -14.44
CA PHE A 13 -2.26 35.57 -13.14
C PHE A 13 -3.04 34.68 -12.15
N PHE A 14 -4.38 34.67 -12.22
CA PHE A 14 -5.23 33.79 -11.41
C PHE A 14 -5.22 32.32 -11.88
N ILE A 15 -4.91 32.06 -13.15
CA ILE A 15 -4.80 30.68 -13.67
C ILE A 15 -3.47 30.03 -13.25
N SER A 16 -2.42 30.81 -12.96
CA SER A 16 -1.15 30.26 -12.43
C SER A 16 -1.19 29.90 -10.94
N SER A 17 -2.26 30.25 -10.22
CA SER A 17 -2.45 29.95 -8.79
C SER A 17 -3.18 28.63 -8.50
N TYR A 18 -3.30 27.73 -9.49
CA TYR A 18 -3.54 26.32 -9.18
C TYR A 18 -2.29 25.74 -8.54
N VAL A 19 -2.13 26.00 -7.23
CA VAL A 19 -1.14 25.36 -6.38
C VAL A 19 -1.53 23.89 -6.27
N ASN A 20 -0.99 23.07 -7.17
CA ASN A 20 -0.71 21.69 -6.79
C ASN A 20 0.28 21.79 -5.63
N ALA A 21 -0.10 21.23 -4.47
CA ALA A 21 0.78 21.14 -3.31
C ALA A 21 1.90 20.13 -3.62
N GLU A 22 2.85 20.53 -4.47
CA GLU A 22 4.07 19.78 -4.76
C GLU A 22 5.08 20.05 -3.63
N ILE A 23 5.74 18.98 -3.18
CA ILE A 23 6.81 19.10 -2.18
C ILE A 23 7.99 19.80 -2.86
N THR A 24 8.30 21.02 -2.44
CA THR A 24 9.43 21.76 -2.98
C THR A 24 10.76 21.22 -2.44
N GLU A 25 11.85 21.38 -3.19
CA GLU A 25 13.20 21.01 -2.73
C GLU A 25 13.60 21.71 -1.43
N ASP A 26 13.11 22.94 -1.23
CA ASP A 26 13.30 23.69 0.00
C ASP A 26 12.60 23.03 1.20
N MET A 27 11.39 22.47 1.02
CA MET A 27 10.72 21.69 2.07
C MET A 27 11.53 20.44 2.44
N LYS A 28 12.00 19.67 1.43
CA LYS A 28 12.86 18.49 1.66
C LYS A 28 14.12 18.85 2.44
N THR A 29 14.73 19.98 2.09
CA THR A 29 15.96 20.46 2.73
C THR A 29 15.74 20.85 4.19
N ARG A 30 14.68 21.59 4.49
CA ARG A 30 14.32 21.99 5.87
C ARG A 30 14.00 20.79 6.75
N ALA A 31 13.35 19.78 6.17
CA ALA A 31 13.01 18.57 6.90
C ALA A 31 14.24 17.72 7.21
N LEU A 32 15.12 17.52 6.23
CA LEU A 32 16.41 16.86 6.43
C LEU A 32 17.24 17.53 7.54
N GLN A 33 17.25 18.87 7.58
CA GLN A 33 17.93 19.65 8.61
C GLN A 33 17.28 19.52 10.00
N ALA A 34 15.97 19.33 10.05
CA ALA A 34 15.23 19.10 11.29
C ALA A 34 15.27 17.64 11.76
N GLY A 35 15.92 16.73 11.01
CA GLY A 35 15.86 15.28 11.25
C GLY A 35 14.47 14.69 11.00
N VAL A 36 13.59 15.43 10.33
CA VAL A 36 12.24 15.03 9.95
C VAL A 36 12.33 14.49 8.53
N ILE A 37 11.98 13.24 8.30
CA ILE A 37 11.82 12.72 6.95
C ILE A 37 10.45 13.23 6.47
N ILE A 38 10.38 14.13 5.47
CA ILE A 38 9.12 14.37 4.75
C ILE A 38 8.91 13.17 3.83
N GLU A 39 8.46 12.08 4.43
CA GLU A 39 7.54 11.23 3.73
C GLU A 39 6.25 12.04 3.67
N ARG A 40 5.63 12.11 2.49
CA ARG A 40 4.18 12.34 2.50
C ARG A 40 3.66 11.14 3.26
N ASP A 41 3.33 11.29 4.56
CA ASP A 41 2.90 10.20 5.45
C ASP A 41 1.92 9.30 4.69
N HIS A 42 2.44 8.25 4.06
CA HIS A 42 1.65 7.34 3.27
C HIS A 42 1.16 6.32 4.28
N ASP A 43 0.03 6.66 4.87
CA ASP A 43 -0.73 5.71 5.64
C ASP A 43 -1.69 5.02 4.65
N PRO A 44 -1.46 3.74 4.29
CA PRO A 44 -2.34 3.00 3.38
C PRO A 44 -3.78 2.87 3.93
N LYS A 45 -3.99 3.12 5.22
CA LYS A 45 -5.31 3.16 5.87
C LYS A 45 -6.00 4.52 5.71
N ARG A 46 -5.29 5.57 5.29
CA ARG A 46 -5.78 6.94 5.18
C ARG A 46 -6.55 7.16 3.87
N THR A 47 -7.67 6.45 3.75
CA THR A 47 -8.59 6.43 2.60
C THR A 47 -9.18 7.79 2.23
N TYR A 48 -9.20 8.77 3.14
CA TYR A 48 -9.98 10.01 2.98
C TYR A 48 -9.18 11.29 2.71
N LEU A 49 -7.84 11.24 2.62
CA LEU A 49 -7.09 12.40 2.13
C LEU A 49 -6.98 12.30 0.61
N SER A 50 -7.89 13.00 -0.06
CA SER A 50 -8.15 13.08 -1.50
C SER A 50 -6.93 13.26 -2.42
N ASN A 51 -5.76 13.64 -1.88
CA ASN A 51 -4.55 13.93 -2.63
C ASN A 51 -3.47 12.84 -2.59
N ASP A 52 -3.64 11.76 -1.81
CA ASP A 52 -2.70 10.63 -1.85
C ASP A 52 -3.09 9.65 -2.98
N TYR A 53 -2.45 9.84 -4.13
CA TYR A 53 -2.60 8.97 -5.30
C TYR A 53 -2.30 7.50 -4.95
N LEU A 54 -1.31 7.26 -4.10
CA LEU A 54 -0.84 5.91 -3.79
C LEU A 54 -1.82 5.16 -2.88
N ALA A 55 -2.42 5.86 -1.90
CA ALA A 55 -3.51 5.28 -1.11
C ALA A 55 -4.70 4.94 -2.02
N ARG A 56 -5.10 5.86 -2.92
CA ARG A 56 -6.17 5.59 -3.89
C ARG A 56 -5.85 4.38 -4.78
N ASP A 57 -4.65 4.31 -5.33
CA ASP A 57 -4.20 3.21 -6.18
C ASP A 57 -4.20 1.87 -5.43
N THR A 58 -3.77 1.87 -4.17
CA THR A 58 -3.78 0.68 -3.30
C THR A 58 -5.19 0.12 -3.11
N HIS A 59 -6.18 0.96 -2.80
CA HIS A 59 -7.58 0.51 -2.69
C HIS A 59 -8.18 0.14 -4.06
N MET A 60 -7.79 0.84 -5.12
CA MET A 60 -8.22 0.51 -6.49
C MET A 60 -7.70 -0.87 -6.92
N ASN A 61 -6.45 -1.19 -6.62
CA ASN A 61 -5.85 -2.50 -6.91
C ASN A 61 -6.63 -3.61 -6.20
N MET A 62 -7.05 -3.43 -4.95
CA MET A 62 -7.92 -4.40 -4.29
C MET A 62 -9.29 -4.56 -4.95
N GLN A 63 -9.93 -3.47 -5.37
CA GLN A 63 -11.19 -3.55 -6.11
C GLN A 63 -11.04 -4.29 -7.45
N LEU A 64 -9.92 -4.09 -8.14
CA LEU A 64 -9.61 -4.83 -9.37
C LEU A 64 -9.30 -6.29 -9.05
N ALA A 65 -8.57 -6.58 -7.98
CA ALA A 65 -8.27 -7.94 -7.54
C ALA A 65 -9.55 -8.76 -7.30
N TYR A 66 -10.53 -8.18 -6.60
CA TYR A 66 -11.83 -8.85 -6.40
C TYR A 66 -12.57 -9.12 -7.72
N ARG A 67 -12.52 -8.19 -8.67
CA ARG A 67 -13.12 -8.38 -9.99
C ARG A 67 -12.42 -9.48 -10.78
N HIS A 68 -11.09 -9.53 -10.75
CA HIS A 68 -10.32 -10.60 -11.39
C HIS A 68 -10.63 -11.97 -10.76
N ALA A 69 -10.70 -12.05 -9.43
CA ALA A 69 -11.08 -13.28 -8.74
C ALA A 69 -12.48 -13.77 -9.15
N GLN A 70 -13.47 -12.88 -9.24
CA GLN A 70 -14.83 -13.21 -9.69
C GLN A 70 -14.88 -13.66 -11.16
N ASN A 71 -13.94 -13.18 -11.98
CA ASN A 71 -13.83 -13.54 -13.39
C ASN A 71 -12.92 -14.76 -13.62
N ASN A 72 -12.62 -15.55 -12.58
CA ASN A 72 -11.73 -16.72 -12.63
C ASN A 72 -10.31 -16.41 -13.15
N ASP A 73 -9.76 -15.25 -12.78
CA ASP A 73 -8.37 -14.85 -13.06
C ASP A 73 -7.61 -14.67 -11.72
N PRO A 74 -7.35 -15.78 -10.99
CA PRO A 74 -6.76 -15.74 -9.67
C PRO A 74 -5.32 -15.20 -9.70
N GLU A 75 -4.57 -15.39 -10.79
CA GLU A 75 -3.20 -14.90 -10.93
C GLU A 75 -3.15 -13.37 -10.94
N LYS A 76 -4.01 -12.70 -11.72
CA LYS A 76 -4.08 -11.23 -11.67
C LYS A 76 -4.63 -10.73 -10.34
N ALA A 77 -5.58 -11.46 -9.75
CA ALA A 77 -6.09 -11.12 -8.42
C ALA A 77 -4.97 -11.15 -7.37
N ALA A 78 -4.13 -12.19 -7.41
CA ALA A 78 -3.02 -12.34 -6.47
C ALA A 78 -1.97 -11.25 -6.66
N ALA A 79 -1.61 -10.94 -7.91
CA ALA A 79 -0.64 -9.91 -8.23
C ALA A 79 -1.07 -8.53 -7.68
N LEU A 80 -2.32 -8.13 -7.91
CA LEU A 80 -2.87 -6.86 -7.42
C LEU A 80 -3.02 -6.83 -5.89
N THR A 81 -3.40 -7.96 -5.29
CA THR A 81 -3.48 -8.11 -3.84
C THR A 81 -2.10 -7.98 -3.21
N LEU A 82 -1.08 -8.61 -3.80
CA LEU A 82 0.30 -8.56 -3.33
C LEU A 82 0.87 -7.13 -3.38
N ILE A 83 0.60 -6.37 -4.44
CA ILE A 83 0.98 -4.95 -4.51
C ILE A 83 0.39 -4.19 -3.32
N SER A 84 -0.91 -4.38 -3.07
CA SER A 84 -1.61 -3.68 -1.99
C SER A 84 -1.13 -4.10 -0.60
N ALA A 85 -0.85 -5.39 -0.41
CA ALA A 85 -0.30 -5.95 0.83
C ALA A 85 1.11 -5.42 1.12
N ASN A 86 1.96 -5.33 0.09
CA ASN A 86 3.31 -4.76 0.20
C ASN A 86 3.30 -3.26 0.51
N ARG A 87 2.21 -2.55 0.23
CA ARG A 87 2.01 -1.15 0.63
C ARG A 87 1.51 -1.01 2.07
N GLY A 88 1.28 -2.12 2.78
CA GLY A 88 0.84 -2.12 4.18
C GLY A 88 -0.67 -2.11 4.36
N LEU A 89 -1.46 -2.41 3.32
CA LEU A 89 -2.90 -2.47 3.45
C LEU A 89 -3.32 -3.75 4.19
N ASP A 90 -3.79 -3.58 5.42
CA ASP A 90 -4.09 -4.67 6.36
C ASP A 90 -4.95 -5.80 5.77
N TYR A 91 -6.12 -5.48 5.21
CA TYR A 91 -6.98 -6.51 4.63
C TYR A 91 -6.38 -7.17 3.36
N ALA A 92 -5.50 -6.48 2.63
CA ALA A 92 -4.77 -7.08 1.53
C ALA A 92 -3.70 -8.06 2.02
N GLN A 93 -3.03 -7.76 3.14
CA GLN A 93 -2.09 -8.68 3.78
C GLN A 93 -2.80 -9.97 4.21
N VAL A 94 -3.98 -9.88 4.83
CA VAL A 94 -4.80 -11.06 5.15
C VAL A 94 -5.21 -11.82 3.89
N SER A 95 -5.63 -11.12 2.83
CA SER A 95 -6.05 -11.75 1.57
C SER A 95 -4.90 -12.49 0.89
N ILE A 96 -3.74 -11.87 0.69
CA ILE A 96 -2.61 -12.53 0.02
C ILE A 96 -2.07 -13.68 0.86
N ALA A 97 -2.10 -13.58 2.20
CA ALA A 97 -1.73 -14.67 3.08
C ALA A 97 -2.60 -15.91 2.85
N LYS A 98 -3.93 -15.74 2.76
CA LYS A 98 -4.85 -16.84 2.43
C LYS A 98 -4.57 -17.42 1.04
N MET A 99 -4.22 -16.58 0.07
CA MET A 99 -3.87 -17.03 -1.27
C MET A 99 -2.61 -17.88 -1.26
N TYR A 100 -1.59 -17.49 -0.50
CA TYR A 100 -0.38 -18.30 -0.28
C TYR A 100 -0.64 -19.61 0.48
N VAL A 101 -1.58 -19.65 1.43
CA VAL A 101 -1.96 -20.91 2.13
C VAL A 101 -2.57 -21.93 1.16
N HIS A 102 -3.26 -21.48 0.12
CA HIS A 102 -4.04 -22.34 -0.77
C HIS A 102 -3.51 -22.43 -2.20
N GLY A 103 -2.41 -21.75 -2.51
CA GLY A 103 -1.86 -21.67 -3.86
C GLY A 103 -2.82 -21.04 -4.89
N ILE A 104 -3.64 -20.05 -4.47
CA ILE A 104 -4.63 -19.43 -5.35
C ILE A 104 -3.97 -18.29 -6.12
N GLY A 105 -3.63 -18.50 -7.39
CA GLY A 105 -3.01 -17.49 -8.25
C GLY A 105 -1.55 -17.15 -7.90
N VAL A 106 -1.00 -17.84 -6.91
CA VAL A 106 0.41 -17.84 -6.49
C VAL A 106 0.80 -19.28 -6.14
N GLU A 107 2.08 -19.58 -6.14
CA GLU A 107 2.58 -20.84 -5.58
C GLU A 107 2.29 -20.90 -4.08
N GLU A 108 1.92 -22.07 -3.58
CA GLU A 108 1.68 -22.27 -2.14
C GLU A 108 2.97 -21.98 -1.36
N ASN A 109 2.87 -21.11 -0.35
CA ASN A 109 4.03 -20.71 0.44
C ASN A 109 3.61 -20.32 1.87
N VAL A 110 3.72 -21.27 2.79
CA VAL A 110 3.30 -21.08 4.18
C VAL A 110 4.13 -20.02 4.92
N ILE A 111 5.37 -19.79 4.50
CA ILE A 111 6.28 -18.80 5.11
C ILE A 111 5.85 -17.38 4.73
N GLU A 112 5.52 -17.17 3.45
CA GLU A 112 4.94 -15.91 2.96
C GLU A 112 3.56 -15.66 3.57
N ALA A 113 2.72 -16.69 3.70
CA ALA A 113 1.45 -16.59 4.40
C ALA A 113 1.63 -16.15 5.86
N TYR A 114 2.58 -16.78 6.58
CA TYR A 114 2.93 -16.42 7.95
C TYR A 114 3.33 -14.96 8.07
N LYS A 115 4.25 -14.51 7.20
CA LYS A 115 4.71 -13.13 7.16
C LYS A 115 3.52 -12.17 7.05
N PHE A 116 2.64 -12.37 6.07
CA PHE A 116 1.54 -11.44 5.82
C PHE A 116 0.44 -11.50 6.89
N PHE A 117 0.11 -12.67 7.45
CA PHE A 117 -0.80 -12.72 8.60
C PHE A 117 -0.22 -12.01 9.83
N LYS A 118 1.09 -12.12 10.05
CA LYS A 118 1.77 -11.47 11.18
C LYS A 118 1.93 -9.96 11.02
N LEU A 119 2.09 -9.48 9.78
CA LEU A 119 2.10 -8.05 9.46
C LEU A 119 0.72 -7.40 9.56
N SER A 120 -0.35 -8.17 9.36
CA SER A 120 -1.72 -7.65 9.41
C SER A 120 -2.13 -7.24 10.84
N GLU A 121 -2.91 -6.18 10.98
CA GLU A 121 -3.54 -5.78 12.25
C GLU A 121 -4.89 -6.47 12.49
N ASP A 122 -5.37 -7.26 11.52
CA ASP A 122 -6.59 -8.03 11.67
C ASP A 122 -6.51 -9.03 12.84
N GLN A 123 -7.44 -8.88 13.77
CA GLN A 123 -7.49 -9.71 14.98
C GLN A 123 -7.72 -11.19 14.67
N THR A 124 -8.43 -11.52 13.59
CA THR A 124 -8.68 -12.92 13.21
C THR A 124 -7.40 -13.54 12.67
N ALA A 125 -6.64 -12.81 11.86
CA ALA A 125 -5.34 -13.23 11.40
C ALA A 125 -4.38 -13.52 12.55
N GLN A 126 -4.27 -12.61 13.50
CA GLN A 126 -3.38 -12.74 14.65
C GLN A 126 -3.80 -13.86 15.62
N ASN A 127 -5.10 -13.98 15.92
CA ASN A 127 -5.57 -14.89 16.96
C ASN A 127 -5.97 -16.29 16.47
N LEU A 128 -6.24 -16.45 15.17
CA LEU A 128 -6.70 -17.69 14.57
C LEU A 128 -5.79 -18.15 13.43
N TYR A 129 -5.63 -17.37 12.36
CA TYR A 129 -4.92 -17.85 11.17
C TYR A 129 -3.45 -18.16 11.45
N LEU A 130 -2.75 -17.32 12.22
CA LEU A 130 -1.37 -17.61 12.65
C LEU A 130 -1.27 -18.92 13.45
N LYS A 131 -2.20 -19.19 14.36
CA LYS A 131 -2.16 -20.44 15.15
C LYS A 131 -2.31 -21.66 14.24
N VAL A 132 -3.26 -21.60 13.30
CA VAL A 132 -3.54 -22.70 12.38
C VAL A 132 -2.37 -22.99 11.45
N ILE A 133 -1.69 -21.96 10.92
CA ILE A 133 -0.55 -22.20 10.03
C ILE A 133 0.70 -22.63 10.81
N ILE A 134 0.92 -22.14 12.03
CA ILE A 134 2.08 -22.51 12.86
C ILE A 134 2.07 -24.02 13.14
N GLU A 135 0.91 -24.63 13.32
CA GLU A 135 0.78 -26.09 13.48
C GLU A 135 1.31 -26.90 12.27
N LYS A 136 1.41 -26.25 11.09
CA LYS A 136 1.89 -26.86 9.85
C LYS A 136 3.34 -26.49 9.50
N MET A 137 3.97 -25.62 10.29
CA MET A 137 5.31 -25.09 10.02
C MET A 137 6.35 -25.73 10.95
N THR A 138 7.57 -25.85 10.43
CA THR A 138 8.75 -26.18 11.23
C THR A 138 9.25 -24.96 12.00
N PRO A 139 9.99 -25.15 13.11
CA PRO A 139 10.64 -24.03 13.82
C PRO A 139 11.54 -23.19 12.90
N GLU A 140 12.21 -23.80 11.93
CA GLU A 140 13.07 -23.13 10.96
C GLU A 140 12.26 -22.23 10.02
N GLU A 141 11.11 -22.69 9.55
CA GLU A 141 10.19 -21.91 8.70
C GLU A 141 9.58 -20.73 9.45
N ILE A 142 9.22 -20.93 10.73
CA ILE A 142 8.73 -19.84 11.59
C ILE A 142 9.82 -18.78 11.77
N ALA A 143 11.05 -19.20 12.06
CA ALA A 143 12.18 -18.28 12.20
C ALA A 143 12.49 -17.51 10.91
N LEU A 144 12.30 -18.15 9.74
CA LEU A 144 12.42 -17.46 8.45
C LEU A 144 11.28 -16.45 8.27
N GLY A 145 10.04 -16.82 8.59
CA GLY A 145 8.88 -15.93 8.56
C GLY A 145 9.09 -14.70 9.45
N ASP A 146 9.57 -14.89 10.67
CA ASP A 146 9.90 -13.81 11.60
C ASP A 146 10.94 -12.85 11.04
N LYS A 147 12.02 -13.38 10.45
CA LYS A 147 13.01 -12.54 9.75
C LYS A 147 12.41 -11.75 8.60
N LEU A 148 11.46 -12.31 7.85
CA LEU A 148 10.81 -11.59 6.77
C LEU A 148 9.91 -10.46 7.30
N VAL A 149 9.26 -10.65 8.45
CA VAL A 149 8.46 -9.62 9.12
C VAL A 149 9.35 -8.50 9.63
N GLU A 150 10.47 -8.82 10.31
CA GLU A 150 11.42 -7.84 10.82
C GLU A 150 12.05 -6.99 9.70
N ASN A 151 12.32 -7.59 8.55
CA ASN A 151 12.90 -6.92 7.40
C ASN A 151 11.86 -6.32 6.45
N PHE A 152 10.57 -6.39 6.78
CA PHE A 152 9.52 -5.87 5.91
C PHE A 152 9.59 -4.34 5.85
N ILE A 153 9.85 -3.82 4.66
CA ILE A 153 9.77 -2.40 4.34
C ILE A 153 8.68 -2.25 3.28
N GLY A 154 7.69 -1.41 3.57
CA GLY A 154 6.59 -1.14 2.63
C GLY A 154 7.12 -0.70 1.27
N SER A 155 6.64 -1.33 0.20
CA SER A 155 7.05 -1.01 -1.17
C SER A 155 5.98 -0.17 -1.86
N TYR A 156 6.37 1.03 -2.28
CA TYR A 156 5.50 2.02 -2.91
C TYR A 156 5.72 2.15 -4.42
N LYS A 157 6.31 1.12 -5.02
CA LYS A 157 6.50 0.98 -6.47
C LYS A 157 5.19 0.65 -7.19
#